data_AF-F9P964-F1
#
_entry.id   AF-F9P964-F1
#
_cell.length_a   1.000
_cell.length_b   1.000
_cell.length_c   1.000
_cell.angle_alpha   90.00
_cell.angle_beta   90.00
_cell.angle_gamma   90.00
#
_symmetry.space_group_name_H-M   'P 1'
#
loop_
_entity.id
_entity.type
_entity.pdbx_description
1 polymer ?
#
loop_
_entity_poly.entity_id
_entity_poly.type
_entity_poly.pdbx_seq_one_letter_code
_entity_poly.pdbx_strand_id
1 'polypeptide(L)'
;MRIHKTNQKDRSVYNYKTTVRTEKGEYVEKTMTLKPGEYGVTELDIKMLHSMDDSEVYYNLKNARPERTKEEKAEIEVWKQKFISDFTKRYGYEPNKYIIEDAVNDAFPRNYNLSLDFDADGDIDPDKRLIASISDKESDEMFEWSERMEEVLSLLTDKQRLVINLMFVEGYKQSEIADLMSISSAAVKKHLDKAKEIIKNNF
;
A
#
# COMPACT_ATOMS: atom_id res chain seq x y z
N MET A 1 10.46 3.29 -4.97
CA MET A 1 10.06 4.50 -4.21
C MET A 1 10.47 5.73 -4.99
N ARG A 2 9.53 6.62 -5.36
CA ARG A 2 9.89 7.88 -6.03
C ARG A 2 10.27 8.94 -5.00
N ILE A 3 11.38 9.62 -5.24
CA ILE A 3 11.91 10.69 -4.37
C ILE A 3 11.84 12.06 -5.08
N HIS A 4 11.66 12.05 -6.40
CA HIS A 4 11.65 13.25 -7.22
C HIS A 4 10.35 13.35 -8.02
N LYS A 5 9.84 14.57 -8.10
CA LYS A 5 8.69 14.91 -8.94
C LYS A 5 9.11 14.94 -10.41
N THR A 6 8.16 14.66 -11.28
CA THR A 6 8.33 14.90 -12.72
C THR A 6 8.54 16.40 -12.96
N ASN A 7 9.51 16.76 -13.79
CA ASN A 7 9.78 18.16 -14.14
C ASN A 7 8.53 18.78 -14.78
N GLN A 8 8.23 20.04 -14.48
CA GLN A 8 7.06 20.75 -14.98
C GLN A 8 6.95 20.73 -16.52
N LYS A 9 8.10 20.72 -17.22
CA LYS A 9 8.14 20.68 -18.70
C LYS A 9 7.66 19.35 -19.28
N ASP A 10 7.74 18.28 -18.51
CA ASP A 10 7.43 16.91 -18.95
C ASP A 10 6.03 16.45 -18.50
N ARG A 11 5.20 17.37 -17.98
CA ARG A 11 3.87 17.08 -17.41
C ARG A 11 2.72 17.08 -18.41
N SER A 12 2.99 17.38 -19.68
CA SER A 12 1.98 17.28 -20.75
C SER A 12 1.63 15.84 -21.11
N VAL A 13 2.51 14.89 -20.76
CA VAL A 13 2.35 13.46 -20.97
C VAL A 13 2.63 12.71 -19.67
N TYR A 14 2.17 11.48 -19.58
CA TYR A 14 2.48 10.61 -18.44
C TYR A 14 3.19 9.35 -18.93
N ASN A 15 4.40 9.11 -18.42
CA ASN A 15 5.18 7.92 -18.73
C ASN A 15 5.13 6.98 -17.53
N TYR A 16 4.59 5.79 -17.73
CA TYR A 16 4.68 4.73 -16.72
C TYR A 16 5.52 3.57 -17.25
N LYS A 17 6.23 2.93 -16.34
CA LYS A 17 7.09 1.79 -16.64
C LYS A 17 6.45 0.53 -16.09
N THR A 18 6.44 -0.51 -16.89
CA THR A 18 5.91 -1.83 -16.51
C THR A 18 6.91 -2.90 -16.92
N THR A 19 6.99 -3.99 -16.18
CA THR A 19 7.81 -5.14 -16.53
C THR A 19 6.94 -6.16 -17.27
N VAL A 20 7.39 -6.58 -18.44
CA VAL A 20 6.69 -7.58 -19.25
C VAL A 20 7.58 -8.80 -19.40
N ARG A 21 7.00 -9.98 -19.19
CA ARG A 21 7.70 -11.25 -19.38
C ARG A 21 7.78 -11.57 -20.87
N THR A 22 9.00 -11.77 -21.36
CA THR A 22 9.26 -12.20 -22.73
C THR A 22 8.97 -13.68 -22.91
N GLU A 23 8.81 -14.13 -24.16
CA GLU A 23 8.60 -15.56 -24.50
C GLU A 23 9.74 -16.47 -24.01
N LYS A 24 10.93 -15.91 -23.77
CA LYS A 24 12.09 -16.61 -23.21
C LYS A 24 12.12 -16.65 -21.67
N GLY A 25 11.11 -16.07 -21.03
CA GLY A 25 10.97 -16.04 -19.57
C GLY A 25 11.67 -14.87 -18.87
N GLU A 26 12.35 -13.98 -19.59
CA GLU A 26 13.05 -12.81 -19.03
C GLU A 26 12.09 -11.63 -18.84
N TYR A 27 12.27 -10.84 -17.77
CA TYR A 27 11.51 -9.62 -17.54
C TYR A 27 12.20 -8.43 -18.21
N VAL A 28 11.48 -7.72 -19.08
CA VAL A 28 11.98 -6.52 -19.75
C VAL A 28 11.13 -5.32 -19.33
N GLU A 29 11.78 -4.22 -19.00
CA GLU A 29 11.13 -2.96 -18.66
C GLU A 29 10.60 -2.28 -19.94
N LYS A 30 9.30 -2.01 -19.98
CA LYS A 30 8.63 -1.32 -21.08
C LYS A 30 8.07 0.00 -20.55
N THR A 31 8.38 1.09 -21.26
CA THR A 31 7.79 2.40 -20.97
C THR A 31 6.58 2.62 -21.87
N MET A 32 5.46 3.01 -21.27
CA MET A 32 4.21 3.37 -21.96
C MET A 32 3.94 4.86 -21.72
N THR A 33 3.66 5.58 -22.81
CA THR A 33 3.40 7.02 -22.78
C THR A 33 1.92 7.28 -23.01
N LEU A 34 1.27 7.93 -22.05
CA LEU A 34 -0.10 8.41 -22.14
C LEU A 34 -0.10 9.87 -22.61
N LYS A 35 -0.88 10.15 -23.65
CA LYS A 35 -1.08 11.50 -24.19
C LYS A 35 -2.56 11.87 -24.12
N PRO A 36 -2.88 13.15 -23.86
CA PRO A 36 -4.26 13.63 -23.96
C PRO A 36 -4.84 13.37 -25.36
N GLY A 37 -6.08 12.89 -25.41
CA GLY A 37 -6.81 12.58 -26.65
C GLY A 37 -6.56 11.17 -27.21
N GLU A 38 -5.57 10.43 -26.72
CA GLU A 38 -5.35 9.02 -27.09
C GLU A 38 -6.08 8.10 -26.10
N TYR A 39 -6.72 7.03 -26.61
CA TYR A 39 -7.41 6.01 -25.79
C TYR A 39 -8.44 6.55 -24.78
N GLY A 40 -9.02 7.73 -25.05
CA GLY A 40 -9.98 8.38 -24.16
C GLY A 40 -9.35 9.10 -22.96
N VAL A 41 -8.03 9.23 -22.90
CA VAL A 41 -7.30 9.94 -21.84
C VAL A 41 -7.50 11.44 -22.00
N THR A 42 -7.93 12.11 -20.94
CA THR A 42 -8.09 13.57 -20.89
C THR A 42 -6.88 14.24 -20.25
N GLU A 43 -6.76 15.57 -20.43
CA GLU A 43 -5.73 16.36 -19.73
C GLU A 43 -5.88 16.29 -18.20
N LEU A 44 -7.12 16.13 -17.71
CA LEU A 44 -7.40 15.97 -16.28
C LEU A 44 -6.84 14.65 -15.75
N ASP A 45 -6.89 13.58 -16.53
CA ASP A 45 -6.34 12.28 -16.15
C ASP A 45 -4.81 12.35 -16.01
N ILE A 46 -4.13 12.98 -16.97
CA ILE A 46 -2.67 13.20 -16.91
C ILE A 46 -2.29 14.04 -15.68
N LYS A 47 -3.04 15.10 -15.40
CA LYS A 47 -2.83 15.95 -14.22
C LYS A 47 -3.06 15.18 -12.93
N MET A 48 -4.10 14.34 -12.87
CA MET A 48 -4.41 13.51 -11.72
C MET A 48 -3.29 12.52 -11.44
N LEU A 49 -2.77 11.83 -12.47
CA LEU A 49 -1.65 10.89 -12.33
C LEU A 49 -0.38 11.56 -11.80
N HIS A 50 0.00 12.73 -12.34
CA HIS A 50 1.13 13.48 -11.79
C HIS A 50 0.87 13.98 -10.36
N SER A 51 -0.38 14.28 -10.00
CA SER A 51 -0.74 14.66 -8.63
C SER A 51 -0.63 13.49 -7.65
N MET A 52 -0.97 12.28 -8.08
CA MET A 52 -0.80 11.06 -7.28
C MET A 52 0.69 10.80 -7.02
N ASP A 53 1.51 10.80 -8.07
CA ASP A 53 2.96 10.65 -7.95
C ASP A 53 3.59 11.74 -7.07
N ASP A 54 3.16 13.00 -7.23
CA ASP A 54 3.64 14.12 -6.42
C ASP A 54 3.29 13.97 -4.94
N SER A 55 2.13 13.37 -4.65
CA SER A 55 1.71 13.10 -3.27
C SER A 55 2.54 11.98 -2.65
N GLU A 56 2.82 10.90 -3.40
CA GLU A 56 3.76 9.85 -2.98
C GLU A 56 5.13 10.47 -2.64
N VAL A 57 5.68 11.28 -3.54
CA VAL A 57 6.96 11.96 -3.32
C VAL A 57 6.91 12.86 -2.08
N TYR A 58 5.83 13.61 -1.89
CA TYR A 58 5.67 14.49 -0.72
C TYR A 58 5.66 13.68 0.59
N TYR A 59 4.84 12.63 0.67
CA TYR A 59 4.77 11.78 1.86
C TYR A 59 6.10 11.06 2.12
N ASN A 60 6.75 10.55 1.07
CA ASN A 60 8.07 9.93 1.16
C ASN A 60 9.12 10.88 1.75
N LEU A 61 9.16 12.13 1.30
CA LEU A 61 10.09 13.15 1.80
C LEU A 61 9.76 13.58 3.23
N LYS A 62 8.46 13.74 3.54
CA LYS A 62 7.99 14.09 4.89
C LYS A 62 8.34 13.01 5.91
N ASN A 63 8.15 11.74 5.53
CA ASN A 63 8.44 10.59 6.38
C ASN A 63 9.94 10.24 6.41
N ALA A 64 10.74 10.67 5.43
CA ALA A 64 12.19 10.49 5.44
C ALA A 64 12.89 11.28 6.55
N ARG A 65 12.31 12.42 6.96
CA ARG A 65 12.85 13.29 8.00
C ARG A 65 11.70 13.94 8.80
N PRO A 66 10.98 13.16 9.62
CA PRO A 66 9.93 13.73 10.43
C PRO A 66 10.51 14.72 11.43
N GLU A 67 9.71 15.74 11.75
CA GLU A 67 10.07 16.68 12.78
C GLU A 67 10.00 16.00 14.15
N ARG A 68 11.08 16.11 14.92
CA ARG A 68 11.11 15.62 16.30
C ARG A 68 10.13 16.41 17.15
N THR A 69 9.40 15.69 18.00
CA THR A 69 8.51 16.26 19.00
C THR A 69 9.30 17.08 20.02
N LYS A 70 8.60 17.90 20.82
CA LYS A 70 9.26 18.72 21.86
C LYS A 70 9.89 17.85 22.94
N GLU A 71 9.27 16.71 23.25
CA GLU A 71 9.73 15.74 24.26
C GLU A 71 11.00 15.04 23.80
N GLU A 72 11.00 14.50 22.58
CA GLU A 72 12.20 13.87 21.99
C GLU A 72 13.38 14.85 21.92
N LYS A 73 13.13 16.11 21.54
CA LYS A 73 14.18 17.15 21.54
C LYS A 73 14.78 17.34 22.93
N ALA A 74 13.97 17.32 23.99
CA ALA A 74 14.46 17.46 25.35
C ALA A 74 15.27 16.23 25.79
N GLU A 75 14.81 15.02 25.45
CA GLU A 75 15.53 13.77 25.72
C GLU A 75 16.89 13.72 25.04
N ILE A 76 16.95 14.13 23.77
CA ILE A 76 18.19 14.21 22.99
C ILE A 76 19.18 15.19 23.61
N GLU A 77 18.72 16.34 24.12
CA GLU A 77 19.60 17.30 24.80
C GLU A 77 20.15 16.72 26.11
N VAL A 78 19.32 16.06 26.91
CA VAL A 78 19.78 15.36 28.14
C VAL A 78 20.79 14.27 27.78
N TRP A 79 20.54 13.51 26.73
CA TRP A 79 21.44 12.47 26.25
C TRP A 79 22.77 13.04 25.74
N LYS A 80 22.75 14.13 24.96
CA LYS A 80 23.97 14.81 24.49
C LYS A 80 24.87 15.25 25.63
N GLN A 81 24.30 15.80 26.70
CA GLN A 81 25.08 16.22 27.88
C GLN A 81 25.77 15.03 28.57
N LYS A 82 25.05 13.90 28.71
CA LYS A 82 25.63 12.66 29.23
C LYS A 82 26.74 12.14 28.31
N PHE A 83 26.50 12.09 27.00
CA PHE A 83 27.46 11.65 26.00
C PHE A 83 28.74 12.49 26.04
N ILE A 84 28.64 13.82 26.08
CA ILE A 84 29.80 14.73 26.17
C ILE A 84 30.59 14.45 27.46
N SER A 85 29.91 14.33 28.61
CA SER A 85 30.58 14.04 29.89
C SER A 85 31.35 12.70 29.86
N ASP A 86 30.72 11.65 29.35
CA ASP A 86 31.33 10.32 29.27
C ASP A 86 32.45 10.26 28.21
N PHE A 87 32.29 10.97 27.09
CA PHE A 87 33.31 11.09 26.07
C PHE A 87 34.56 11.78 26.61
N THR A 88 34.40 12.93 27.27
CA THR A 88 35.52 13.68 27.86
C THR A 88 36.25 12.88 28.94
N LYS A 89 35.53 12.10 29.76
CA LYS A 89 36.15 11.19 30.75
C LYS A 89 36.99 10.08 30.10
N ARG A 90 36.56 9.55 28.96
CA ARG A 90 37.26 8.45 28.26
C ARG A 90 38.45 8.92 27.45
N TYR A 91 38.29 10.04 26.73
CA TYR A 91 39.27 10.47 25.73
C TYR A 91 40.08 11.70 26.14
N GLY A 92 39.68 12.42 27.20
CA GLY A 92 40.41 13.58 27.71
C GLY A 92 40.28 14.86 26.89
N TYR A 93 39.40 14.87 25.88
CA TYR A 93 39.08 16.05 25.07
C TYR A 93 37.59 16.09 24.75
N GLU A 94 37.10 17.27 24.36
CA GLU A 94 35.68 17.46 24.02
C GLU A 94 35.37 16.93 22.61
N PRO A 95 34.25 16.20 22.43
CA PRO A 95 33.87 15.67 21.13
C PRO A 95 33.57 16.81 20.14
N ASN A 96 34.03 16.65 18.90
CA ASN A 96 33.71 17.57 17.81
C ASN A 96 32.20 17.49 17.47
N LYS A 97 31.64 18.58 16.95
CA LYS A 97 30.27 18.68 16.46
C LYS A 97 29.85 17.49 15.59
N TYR A 98 30.69 17.05 14.66
CA TYR A 98 30.39 15.92 13.78
C TYR A 98 30.23 14.60 14.56
N ILE A 99 31.06 14.37 15.59
CA ILE A 99 30.97 13.18 16.44
C ILE A 99 29.67 13.20 17.24
N ILE A 100 29.27 14.38 17.74
CA ILE A 100 28.02 14.53 18.47
C ILE A 100 26.83 14.29 17.53
N GLU A 101 26.84 14.86 16.31
CA GLU A 101 25.76 14.68 15.34
C GLU A 101 25.62 13.21 14.90
N ASP A 102 26.72 12.52 14.65
CA ASP A 102 26.76 11.12 14.28
C ASP A 102 26.20 10.23 15.40
N ALA A 103 26.70 10.40 16.62
CA ALA A 103 26.25 9.65 17.79
C ALA A 103 24.76 9.92 18.11
N VAL A 104 24.26 11.14 17.88
CA VAL A 104 22.83 11.46 18.01
C VAL A 104 21.99 10.81 16.92
N ASN A 105 22.49 10.68 15.70
CA ASN A 105 21.76 9.98 14.63
C ASN A 105 21.71 8.47 14.89
N ASP A 106 22.77 7.89 15.44
CA ASP A 106 22.82 6.46 15.80
C ASP A 106 21.90 6.15 16.99
N ALA A 107 21.91 6.98 18.03
CA ALA A 107 21.06 6.78 19.20
C ALA A 107 19.58 7.13 18.96
N PHE A 108 19.31 8.08 18.06
CA PHE A 108 17.96 8.56 17.76
C PHE A 108 17.73 8.63 16.23
N PRO A 109 17.64 7.46 15.56
CA PRO A 109 17.41 7.39 14.12
C PRO A 109 16.09 8.05 13.72
N ARG A 110 16.04 8.60 12.50
CA ARG A 110 14.91 9.41 11.97
C ARG A 110 14.22 8.79 10.75
N ASN A 111 14.64 7.60 10.33
CA ASN A 111 14.18 6.92 9.13
C ASN A 111 12.88 6.14 9.41
N TYR A 112 11.76 6.85 9.54
CA TYR A 112 10.42 6.25 9.66
C TYR A 112 9.82 5.80 8.31
N ASN A 113 10.61 5.82 7.23
CA ASN A 113 10.17 5.23 5.97
C ASN A 113 10.18 3.71 6.11
N LEU A 114 8.98 3.13 6.07
CA LEU A 114 8.68 1.69 5.90
C LEU A 114 9.20 1.14 4.56
N SER A 115 10.47 1.35 4.22
CA SER A 115 11.12 0.48 3.24
C SER A 115 11.54 -0.78 3.97
N LEU A 116 11.14 -1.94 3.42
CA LEU A 116 11.84 -3.21 3.63
C LEU A 116 13.24 -3.03 3.04
N ASP A 117 14.09 -2.32 3.77
CA ASP A 117 15.50 -2.24 3.44
C ASP A 117 16.07 -3.60 3.79
N PHE A 118 16.26 -4.42 2.77
CA PHE A 118 17.15 -5.55 2.85
C PHE A 118 18.57 -4.99 3.01
N ASP A 119 19.31 -5.49 4.00
CA ASP A 119 20.73 -5.15 4.13
C ASP A 119 21.52 -5.70 2.92
N ALA A 120 22.83 -5.40 2.89
CA ALA A 120 23.69 -5.83 1.79
C ALA A 120 23.75 -7.37 1.65
N ASP A 121 23.36 -8.12 2.68
CA ASP A 121 23.33 -9.57 2.73
C ASP A 121 21.95 -10.15 2.38
N GLY A 122 20.95 -9.29 2.14
CA GLY A 122 19.60 -9.72 1.79
C GLY A 122 18.74 -10.10 2.99
N ASP A 123 19.10 -9.65 4.19
CA ASP A 123 18.32 -9.81 5.41
C ASP A 123 17.48 -8.56 5.70
N ILE A 124 16.22 -8.80 6.09
CA ILE A 124 15.30 -7.74 6.50
C ILE A 124 15.67 -7.32 7.92
N ASP A 125 15.85 -6.02 8.12
CA ASP A 125 15.99 -5.37 9.43
C ASP A 125 15.03 -6.05 10.45
N PRO A 126 15.54 -6.58 11.57
CA PRO A 126 14.75 -7.34 12.54
C PRO A 126 13.51 -6.59 13.02
N ASP A 127 13.58 -5.26 13.13
CA ASP A 127 12.45 -4.43 13.58
C ASP A 127 11.37 -4.26 12.50
N LYS A 128 11.69 -4.58 11.23
CA LYS A 128 10.78 -4.48 10.08
C LYS A 128 10.21 -5.84 9.62
N ARG A 129 10.62 -6.96 10.23
CA ARG A 129 10.13 -8.32 9.91
C ARG A 129 8.62 -8.48 10.03
N LEU A 130 7.99 -7.75 10.95
CA LEU A 130 6.52 -7.76 11.10
C LEU A 130 5.82 -7.28 9.82
N ILE A 131 6.36 -6.26 9.16
CA ILE A 131 5.80 -5.72 7.91
C ILE A 131 5.95 -6.72 6.77
N ALA A 132 7.09 -7.41 6.68
CA ALA A 132 7.30 -8.49 5.71
C ALA A 132 6.25 -9.59 5.87
N SER A 133 6.00 -10.03 7.12
CA SER A 133 4.99 -11.05 7.40
C SER A 133 3.55 -10.63 7.06
N ILE A 134 3.25 -9.32 7.09
CA ILE A 134 1.97 -8.78 6.65
C ILE A 134 1.88 -8.73 5.13
N SER A 135 2.99 -8.43 4.44
CA SER A 135 3.05 -8.38 2.98
C SER A 135 3.08 -9.77 2.32
N ASP A 136 3.66 -10.76 2.99
CA ASP A 136 3.71 -12.17 2.56
C ASP A 136 2.42 -12.94 2.87
N LYS A 137 1.45 -12.29 3.52
CA LYS A 137 0.07 -12.74 3.38
C LYS A 137 -0.36 -12.42 1.95
N GLU A 138 -0.01 -13.31 1.03
CA GLU A 138 -0.87 -13.55 -0.13
C GLU A 138 -2.29 -13.56 0.42
N SER A 139 -3.13 -12.65 -0.07
CA SER A 139 -4.53 -12.57 0.30
C SER A 139 -5.29 -13.76 -0.31
N ASP A 140 -4.89 -14.96 0.08
CA ASP A 140 -5.73 -16.16 0.16
C ASP A 140 -6.69 -16.05 1.37
N GLU A 141 -6.82 -14.85 1.97
CA GLU A 141 -7.98 -14.50 2.77
C GLU A 141 -9.22 -14.58 1.87
N MET A 142 -9.83 -15.78 1.86
CA MET A 142 -11.19 -16.02 1.41
C MET A 142 -12.04 -14.84 1.90
N PHE A 143 -12.70 -14.15 0.98
CA PHE A 143 -13.53 -12.99 1.32
C PHE A 143 -14.53 -13.37 2.43
N GLU A 144 -14.32 -12.81 3.63
CA GLU A 144 -15.21 -13.00 4.77
C GLU A 144 -16.26 -11.89 4.79
N TRP A 145 -17.53 -12.28 4.85
CA TRP A 145 -18.62 -11.33 5.06
C TRP A 145 -18.51 -10.70 6.46
N SER A 146 -18.86 -9.42 6.59
CA SER A 146 -18.94 -8.78 7.91
C SER A 146 -19.98 -9.48 8.80
N GLU A 147 -19.83 -9.39 10.13
CA GLU A 147 -20.79 -10.01 11.09
C GLU A 147 -22.24 -9.62 10.78
N ARG A 148 -22.47 -8.34 10.47
CA ARG A 148 -23.79 -7.82 10.09
C ARG A 148 -24.30 -8.40 8.76
N MET A 149 -23.41 -8.73 7.83
CA MET A 149 -23.79 -9.41 6.59
C MET A 149 -24.10 -10.88 6.81
N GLU A 150 -23.36 -11.60 7.67
CA GLU A 150 -23.68 -12.99 8.01
C GLU A 150 -25.07 -13.13 8.64
N GLU A 151 -25.46 -12.19 9.51
CA GLU A 151 -26.83 -12.13 10.05
C GLU A 151 -27.89 -11.97 8.94
N VAL A 152 -27.65 -11.08 7.98
CA VAL A 152 -28.58 -10.86 6.85
C VAL A 152 -28.60 -12.07 5.91
N LEU A 153 -27.45 -12.71 5.67
CA LEU A 153 -27.35 -13.92 4.86
C LEU A 153 -28.10 -15.09 5.50
N SER A 154 -28.22 -15.14 6.82
CA SER A 154 -29.01 -16.16 7.53
C SER A 154 -30.52 -16.07 7.25
N LEU A 155 -31.01 -14.90 6.83
CA LEU A 155 -32.42 -14.68 6.45
C LEU A 155 -32.72 -15.13 5.00
N LEU A 156 -31.68 -15.37 4.20
CA LEU A 156 -31.82 -15.83 2.82
C LEU A 156 -31.99 -17.34 2.77
N THR A 157 -32.67 -17.82 1.73
CA THR A 157 -32.68 -19.25 1.42
C THR A 157 -31.30 -19.71 0.92
N ASP A 158 -30.96 -20.98 1.12
CA ASP A 158 -29.67 -21.56 0.69
C ASP A 158 -29.33 -21.26 -0.78
N LYS A 159 -30.34 -21.32 -1.66
CA LYS A 159 -30.18 -21.02 -3.09
C LYS A 159 -29.87 -19.55 -3.35
N GLN A 160 -30.45 -18.63 -2.58
CA GLN A 160 -30.17 -17.19 -2.70
C GLN A 160 -28.78 -16.85 -2.19
N ARG A 161 -28.38 -17.43 -1.04
CA ARG A 161 -27.04 -17.26 -0.47
C ARG A 161 -25.96 -17.79 -1.42
N LEU A 162 -26.16 -18.98 -1.99
CA LEU A 162 -25.24 -19.58 -2.95
C LEU A 162 -25.05 -18.69 -4.18
N VAL A 163 -26.13 -18.18 -4.77
CA VAL A 163 -26.07 -17.30 -5.95
C VAL A 163 -25.33 -15.98 -5.63
N ILE A 164 -25.51 -15.43 -4.43
CA ILE A 164 -24.77 -14.23 -4.00
C ILE A 164 -23.27 -14.52 -3.85
N ASN A 165 -22.90 -15.63 -3.21
CA ASN A 165 -21.49 -16.00 -3.05
C ASN A 165 -20.83 -16.24 -4.42
N LEU A 166 -21.47 -17.01 -5.31
CA LEU A 166 -20.93 -17.27 -6.65
C LEU A 166 -20.74 -15.98 -7.47
N MET A 167 -21.62 -15.00 -7.32
CA MET A 167 -21.55 -13.76 -8.09
C MET A 167 -20.61 -12.71 -7.50
N PHE A 168 -20.61 -12.52 -6.18
CA PHE A 168 -19.89 -11.42 -5.53
C PHE A 168 -18.57 -11.84 -4.89
N VAL A 169 -18.42 -13.12 -4.50
CA VAL A 169 -17.19 -13.66 -3.94
C VAL A 169 -16.35 -14.31 -5.03
N GLU A 170 -16.95 -15.19 -5.84
CA GLU A 170 -16.23 -15.96 -6.85
C GLU A 170 -16.24 -15.29 -8.24
N GLY A 171 -17.06 -14.25 -8.45
CA GLY A 171 -17.04 -13.43 -9.66
C GLY A 171 -17.68 -14.04 -10.91
N TYR A 172 -18.48 -15.11 -10.77
CA TYR A 172 -19.15 -15.76 -11.90
C TYR A 172 -20.26 -14.90 -12.52
N LYS A 173 -20.45 -15.05 -13.83
CA LYS A 173 -21.56 -14.43 -14.56
C LYS A 173 -22.86 -15.19 -14.34
N GLN A 174 -24.00 -14.52 -14.52
CA GLN A 174 -25.33 -15.14 -14.36
C GLN A 174 -25.56 -16.35 -15.26
N SER A 175 -24.96 -16.38 -16.45
CA SER A 175 -25.00 -17.54 -17.36
C SER A 175 -24.22 -18.72 -16.81
N GLU A 176 -23.03 -18.49 -16.26
CA GLU A 176 -22.17 -19.54 -15.69
C GLU A 176 -22.78 -20.11 -14.41
N ILE A 177 -23.40 -19.26 -13.58
CA ILE A 177 -24.15 -19.68 -12.39
C ILE A 177 -25.37 -20.52 -12.76
N ALA A 178 -26.07 -20.15 -13.84
CA ALA A 178 -27.22 -20.89 -14.35
C ALA A 178 -26.83 -22.32 -14.75
N ASP A 179 -25.71 -22.44 -15.47
CA ASP A 179 -25.15 -23.73 -15.89
C ASP A 179 -24.69 -24.56 -14.67
N LEU A 180 -23.98 -23.92 -13.72
CA LEU A 180 -23.47 -24.56 -12.51
C LEU A 180 -24.58 -25.08 -11.59
N MET A 181 -25.66 -24.31 -11.42
CA MET A 181 -26.81 -24.68 -10.60
C MET A 181 -27.87 -25.47 -11.36
N SER A 182 -27.68 -25.74 -12.67
CA SER A 182 -28.67 -26.39 -13.54
C SER A 182 -30.06 -25.73 -13.49
N ILE A 183 -30.09 -24.41 -13.46
CA ILE A 183 -31.33 -23.59 -13.45
C ILE A 183 -31.30 -22.58 -14.59
N SER A 184 -32.46 -22.04 -14.99
CA SER A 184 -32.49 -21.01 -16.03
C SER A 184 -31.88 -19.69 -15.53
N SER A 185 -31.25 -18.92 -16.43
CA SER A 185 -30.70 -17.59 -16.08
C SER A 185 -31.78 -16.64 -15.54
N ALA A 186 -33.03 -16.81 -15.98
CA ALA A 186 -34.17 -16.08 -15.44
C ALA A 186 -34.45 -16.42 -13.96
N ALA A 187 -34.27 -17.69 -13.56
CA ALA A 187 -34.40 -18.11 -12.18
C ALA A 187 -33.26 -17.58 -11.31
N VAL A 188 -32.01 -17.59 -11.80
CA VAL A 188 -30.85 -16.98 -11.13
C VAL A 188 -31.12 -15.50 -10.84
N LYS A 189 -31.58 -14.76 -11.86
CA LYS A 189 -31.94 -13.34 -11.72
C LYS A 189 -33.03 -13.13 -10.66
N LYS A 190 -34.08 -13.96 -10.64
CA LYS A 190 -35.13 -13.89 -9.62
C LYS A 190 -34.59 -14.13 -8.20
N HIS A 191 -33.64 -15.06 -8.04
CA HIS A 191 -33.00 -15.30 -6.74
C HIS A 191 -32.13 -14.12 -6.32
N LEU A 192 -31.37 -13.52 -7.24
CA LEU A 192 -30.57 -12.31 -6.99
C LEU A 192 -31.43 -11.11 -6.60
N ASP A 193 -32.49 -10.83 -7.36
CA ASP A 193 -33.34 -9.67 -7.12
C ASP A 193 -34.01 -9.75 -5.74
N LYS A 194 -34.54 -10.91 -5.38
CA LYS A 194 -35.10 -11.15 -4.03
C LYS A 194 -34.05 -11.03 -2.93
N ALA A 195 -32.84 -11.54 -3.16
CA ALA A 195 -31.80 -11.47 -2.17
C ALA A 195 -31.33 -10.02 -1.94
N LYS A 196 -31.23 -9.22 -3.01
CA LYS A 196 -30.95 -7.79 -2.95
C LYS A 196 -32.03 -7.01 -2.21
N GLU A 197 -33.31 -7.33 -2.40
CA GLU A 197 -34.40 -6.72 -1.65
C GLU A 197 -34.30 -7.00 -0.15
N ILE A 198 -33.99 -8.24 0.23
CA ILE A 198 -33.81 -8.61 1.65
C ILE A 198 -32.62 -7.88 2.26
N ILE A 199 -31.49 -7.81 1.56
CA ILE A 199 -30.31 -7.08 2.02
C ILE A 199 -30.63 -5.59 2.18
N LYS A 200 -31.31 -4.98 1.19
CA LYS A 200 -31.68 -3.56 1.22
C LYS A 200 -32.65 -3.20 2.35
N ASN A 201 -33.52 -4.13 2.77
CA ASN A 201 -34.48 -3.88 3.85
C ASN A 201 -33.88 -4.03 5.25
N ASN A 202 -32.73 -4.70 5.39
CA ASN A 202 -32.06 -4.94 6.68
C ASN A 202 -30.80 -4.08 6.87
N PHE A 203 -30.48 -3.21 5.90
CA PHE A 203 -29.41 -2.21 5.95
C PHE A 203 -29.97 -0.80 5.96
#